data_AF-A0A9E6ZFZ1-F1
#
_entry.id   AF-A0A9E6ZFZ1-F1
#
_cell.length_a   1.000
_cell.length_b   1.000
_cell.length_c   1.000
_cell.angle_alpha   90.00
_cell.angle_beta   90.00
_cell.angle_gamma   90.00
#
_symmetry.space_group_name_H-M   'P 1'
#
loop_
_entity.id
_entity.type
_entity.pdbx_description
1 polymer ?
#
loop_
_entity_poly.entity_id
_entity_poly.type
_entity_poly.pdbx_seq_one_letter_code
_entity_poly.pdbx_strand_id
1 'polypeptide(L)'
;MKQQAAFAWPNECVGFIVQTDLQWFVMPLPAQSGPQHVFVEPSTLLCAAEALDDGNVQVVAVYHSHPDGHSSLSAADHQFSAWARTHFLLVRVNEAWHIQMFRWS
;
A
#
# COMPACT_ATOMS: atom_id res chain seq x y z
N MET A 1 -4.81 7.81 -1.08
CA MET A 1 -4.52 6.64 -1.93
C MET A 1 -4.69 6.94 -3.42
N LYS A 2 -5.89 7.27 -3.96
CA LYS A 2 -6.06 7.50 -5.42
C LYS A 2 -5.12 8.57 -6.00
N GLN A 3 -4.89 9.67 -5.28
CA GLN A 3 -3.93 10.70 -5.69
C GLN A 3 -2.49 10.16 -5.78
N GLN A 4 -2.09 9.27 -4.86
CA GLN A 4 -0.77 8.65 -4.86
C GLN A 4 -0.60 7.69 -6.04
N ALA A 5 -1.62 6.87 -6.31
CA ALA A 5 -1.65 6.00 -7.49
C ALA A 5 -1.60 6.80 -8.81
N ALA A 6 -2.32 7.92 -8.89
CA ALA A 6 -2.27 8.80 -10.04
C ALA A 6 -0.89 9.46 -10.23
N PHE A 7 -0.20 9.82 -9.14
CA PHE A 7 1.15 10.40 -9.19
C PHE A 7 2.21 9.36 -9.59
N ALA A 8 2.08 8.11 -9.12
CA ALA A 8 3.04 7.05 -9.41
C ALA A 8 2.89 6.44 -10.81
N TRP A 9 1.74 6.61 -11.47
CA TRP A 9 1.50 6.11 -12.81
C TRP A 9 2.61 6.57 -13.78
N PRO A 10 3.22 5.67 -14.58
CA PRO A 10 2.77 4.31 -14.92
C PRO A 10 3.24 3.18 -13.99
N ASN A 11 3.93 3.51 -12.90
CA ASN A 11 4.43 2.51 -11.95
C ASN A 11 3.43 2.23 -10.82
N GLU A 12 3.66 1.11 -10.13
CA GLU A 12 2.98 0.80 -8.89
C GLU A 12 3.42 1.74 -7.75
N CYS A 13 2.54 1.96 -6.78
CA CYS A 13 2.87 2.59 -5.50
C CYS A 13 2.40 1.69 -4.36
N VAL A 14 2.97 1.89 -3.18
CA VAL A 14 2.62 1.15 -1.97
C VAL A 14 2.67 2.06 -0.75
N GLY A 15 1.88 1.76 0.26
CA GLY A 15 1.99 2.41 1.55
C GLY A 15 1.07 1.80 2.59
N PHE A 16 1.05 2.45 3.75
CA PHE A 16 0.17 2.08 4.85
C PHE A 16 -1.01 3.03 4.95
N ILE A 17 -2.13 2.50 5.44
CA ILE A 17 -3.14 3.29 6.12
C ILE A 17 -2.84 3.15 7.59
N VAL A 18 -2.63 4.28 8.25
CA VAL A 18 -2.25 4.34 9.64
C VAL A 18 -3.29 5.12 10.44
N GLN A 19 -3.42 4.79 11.71
CA GLN A 19 -4.39 5.37 12.61
C GLN A 19 -3.70 5.84 13.89
N THR A 20 -3.99 7.08 14.28
CA THR A 20 -3.80 7.57 15.65
C THR A 20 -5.15 7.57 16.37
N ASP A 21 -5.16 7.89 17.65
CA ASP A 21 -6.41 8.04 18.43
C ASP A 21 -7.41 9.05 17.81
N LEU A 22 -6.90 10.00 17.01
CA LEU A 22 -7.69 11.13 16.51
C LEU A 22 -8.11 10.97 15.06
N GLN A 23 -7.31 10.27 14.24
CA GLN A 23 -7.48 10.34 12.78
C GLN A 23 -6.73 9.23 12.03
N TRP A 24 -7.16 9.05 10.78
CA TRP A 24 -6.60 8.09 9.84
C TRP A 24 -5.80 8.84 8.78
N PHE A 25 -4.64 8.30 8.42
CA PHE A 25 -3.76 8.87 7.41
C PHE A 25 -3.34 7.83 6.38
N VAL A 26 -3.04 8.32 5.18
CA VAL A 26 -2.33 7.55 4.16
C VAL A 26 -0.86 7.89 4.27
N MET A 27 -0.03 6.89 4.51
CA MET A 27 1.42 7.02 4.59
C MET A 27 2.06 6.28 3.40
N PRO A 28 2.42 6.99 2.31
CA PRO A 28 3.17 6.39 1.20
C PRO A 28 4.52 5.89 1.68
N LEU A 29 4.96 4.73 1.16
CA LEU A 29 6.29 4.20 1.42
C LEU A 29 7.20 4.44 0.20
N PRO A 30 8.47 4.82 0.40
CA PRO A 30 9.41 4.88 -0.71
C PRO A 30 9.68 3.45 -1.18
N ALA A 31 9.50 3.22 -2.48
CA ALA A 31 9.58 1.89 -3.07
C ALA A 31 10.30 1.95 -4.42
N GLN A 32 11.05 0.90 -4.71
CA GLN A 32 11.49 0.60 -6.07
C GLN A 32 10.29 -0.01 -6.80
N SER A 33 9.84 0.66 -7.86
CA SER A 33 8.60 0.31 -8.54
C SER A 33 8.76 0.34 -10.06
N GLY A 34 8.08 -0.62 -10.70
CA GLY A 34 7.78 -0.61 -12.13
C GLY A 34 6.27 -0.78 -12.35
N PRO A 35 5.82 -0.99 -13.59
CA PRO A 35 4.39 -1.11 -13.90
C PRO A 35 3.68 -2.35 -13.32
N GLN A 36 4.43 -3.36 -12.89
CA GLN A 36 3.92 -4.67 -12.42
C GLN A 36 4.70 -5.22 -11.22
N HIS A 37 5.47 -4.36 -10.56
CA HIS A 37 6.20 -4.75 -9.35
C HIS A 37 6.42 -3.55 -8.46
N VAL A 38 6.35 -3.79 -7.16
CA VAL A 38 6.71 -2.84 -6.12
C VAL A 38 7.50 -3.55 -5.03
N PHE A 39 8.58 -2.92 -4.60
CA PHE A 39 9.46 -3.43 -3.56
C PHE A 39 9.83 -2.29 -2.61
N VAL A 40 9.58 -2.50 -1.31
CA VAL A 40 10.02 -1.59 -0.25
C VAL A 40 11.26 -2.19 0.39
N GLU A 41 12.33 -1.40 0.47
CA GLU A 41 13.57 -1.84 1.13
C GLU A 41 13.28 -2.25 2.59
N PRO A 42 13.75 -3.42 3.06
CA PRO A 42 13.46 -3.89 4.42
C PRO A 42 13.89 -2.92 5.51
N SER A 43 15.00 -2.20 5.32
CA SER A 43 15.45 -1.16 6.25
C SER A 43 14.48 0.00 6.35
N THR A 44 13.83 0.39 5.24
CA THR A 44 12.80 1.43 5.23
C THR A 44 11.56 0.96 6.00
N LEU A 45 11.15 -0.29 5.81
CA LEU A 45 10.02 -0.88 6.54
C LEU A 45 10.29 -0.92 8.04
N LEU A 46 11.51 -1.32 8.44
CA LEU A 46 11.91 -1.34 9.85
C LEU A 46 11.89 0.05 10.47
N CYS A 47 12.52 1.04 9.82
CA CYS A 47 12.51 2.42 10.33
C CYS A 47 11.09 3.00 10.40
N ALA A 48 10.21 2.67 9.44
CA ALA A 48 8.82 3.08 9.48
C ALA A 48 8.07 2.42 10.65
N ALA A 49 8.30 1.13 10.90
CA ALA A 49 7.69 0.40 12.01
C ALA A 49 8.11 0.98 13.37
N GLU A 50 9.39 1.23 13.57
CA GLU A 50 9.93 1.85 14.79
C GLU A 50 9.32 3.24 15.03
N ALA A 51 9.26 4.09 14.00
CA ALA A 51 8.69 5.43 14.12
C ALA A 51 7.17 5.42 14.41
N LEU A 52 6.44 4.45 13.86
CA LEU A 52 5.01 4.28 14.12
C LEU A 52 4.77 3.80 15.56
N ASP A 53 5.58 2.86 16.05
CA ASP A 53 5.50 2.35 17.42
C ASP A 53 5.80 3.45 18.44
N ASP A 54 6.91 4.19 18.26
CA ASP A 54 7.29 5.34 19.10
C ASP A 54 6.18 6.41 19.16
N GLY A 55 5.44 6.56 18.05
CA GLY A 55 4.34 7.52 17.92
C GLY A 55 2.98 7.01 18.40
N ASN A 56 2.87 5.77 18.90
CA ASN A 56 1.60 5.08 19.16
C ASN A 56 0.64 5.12 17.94
N VAL A 57 1.18 4.94 16.74
CA VAL A 57 0.44 4.95 15.49
C VAL A 57 0.29 3.53 14.98
N GLN A 58 -0.95 3.09 14.75
CA GLN A 58 -1.23 1.73 14.30
C GLN A 58 -1.31 1.62 12.78
N VAL A 59 -0.71 0.59 12.20
CA VAL A 59 -0.96 0.20 10.81
C VAL A 59 -2.27 -0.59 10.74
N VAL A 60 -3.28 -0.06 10.06
CA VAL A 60 -4.62 -0.68 9.97
C VAL A 60 -4.88 -1.36 8.63
N ALA A 61 -4.19 -0.94 7.58
CA ALA A 61 -4.22 -1.58 6.27
C ALA A 61 -2.93 -1.31 5.48
N VAL A 62 -2.62 -2.18 4.54
CA VAL A 62 -1.67 -1.90 3.45
C VAL A 62 -2.45 -1.49 2.21
N TYR A 63 -1.89 -0.62 1.38
CA TYR A 63 -2.40 -0.40 0.03
C TYR A 63 -1.27 -0.50 -0.99
N HIS A 64 -1.59 -0.99 -2.19
CA HIS A 64 -0.77 -0.80 -3.38
C HIS A 64 -1.63 -0.62 -4.62
N SER A 65 -1.01 -0.39 -5.78
CA SER A 65 -1.73 -0.15 -7.04
C SER A 65 -1.27 -1.04 -8.17
N HIS A 66 -2.20 -1.52 -9.01
CA HIS A 66 -1.95 -2.13 -10.31
C HIS A 66 -2.35 -1.15 -11.43
N PRO A 67 -1.39 -0.44 -12.04
CA PRO A 67 -1.64 0.52 -13.11
C PRO A 67 -2.05 -0.14 -14.44
N ASP A 68 -1.81 -1.43 -14.60
CA ASP A 68 -2.13 -2.23 -15.79
C ASP A 68 -3.55 -2.83 -15.77
N GLY A 69 -4.28 -2.67 -14.67
CA GLY A 69 -5.69 -3.06 -14.56
C GLY A 69 -5.93 -4.46 -14.01
N HIS A 70 -4.89 -5.20 -13.60
CA HIS A 70 -5.10 -6.49 -12.93
C HIS A 70 -5.77 -6.29 -11.56
N SER A 71 -6.89 -6.98 -11.34
CA SER A 71 -7.73 -6.82 -10.14
C SER A 71 -7.56 -7.94 -9.10
N SER A 72 -6.65 -8.87 -9.35
CA SER A 72 -6.30 -9.95 -8.43
C SER A 72 -4.95 -9.67 -7.79
N LEU A 73 -4.81 -10.07 -6.53
CA LEU A 73 -3.50 -10.11 -5.86
C LEU A 73 -2.62 -11.18 -6.51
N SER A 74 -1.34 -10.85 -6.67
CA SER A 74 -0.30 -11.77 -7.09
C SER A 74 0.26 -12.55 -5.88
N ALA A 75 1.02 -13.62 -6.14
CA ALA A 75 1.75 -14.32 -5.07
C ALA A 75 2.77 -13.41 -4.36
N ALA A 76 3.32 -12.40 -5.05
CA ALA A 76 4.25 -11.45 -4.45
C ALA A 76 3.54 -10.49 -3.47
N ASP A 77 2.25 -10.23 -3.66
CA ASP A 77 1.48 -9.32 -2.81
C ASP A 77 1.21 -9.93 -1.42
N HIS A 78 1.32 -11.24 -1.28
CA HIS A 78 1.12 -11.92 0.00
C HIS A 78 2.11 -11.45 1.08
N GLN A 79 3.26 -10.88 0.70
CA GLN A 79 4.20 -10.29 1.67
C GLN A 79 3.54 -9.18 2.53
N PHE A 80 2.52 -8.50 2.01
CA PHE A 80 1.83 -7.43 2.71
C PHE A 80 0.95 -7.93 3.86
N SER A 81 0.64 -9.23 3.91
CA SER A 81 -0.10 -9.82 5.03
C SER A 81 0.64 -9.76 6.36
N ALA A 82 1.97 -9.57 6.33
CA ALA A 82 2.79 -9.39 7.52
C ALA A 82 2.52 -8.05 8.25
N TRP A 83 1.94 -7.06 7.55
CA TRP A 83 1.81 -5.69 8.06
C TRP A 83 0.40 -5.33 8.52
N ALA A 84 -0.62 -5.83 7.83
CA ALA A 84 -2.01 -5.63 8.23
C ALA A 84 -2.90 -6.73 7.65
N ARG A 85 -3.99 -7.03 8.36
CA ARG A 85 -5.01 -7.98 7.88
C ARG A 85 -5.80 -7.46 6.69
N THR A 86 -5.95 -6.15 6.57
CA THR A 86 -6.71 -5.50 5.49
C THR A 86 -5.75 -5.00 4.42
N HIS A 87 -6.09 -5.24 3.16
CA HIS A 87 -5.28 -4.84 2.02
C HIS A 87 -6.15 -4.10 0.99
N PHE A 88 -5.77 -2.91 0.57
CA PHE A 88 -6.45 -2.14 -0.47
C PHE A 88 -5.65 -2.17 -1.77
N LEU A 89 -6.23 -2.73 -2.82
CA LEU A 89 -5.65 -2.70 -4.17
C LEU A 89 -6.30 -1.57 -4.98
N LEU A 90 -5.49 -0.67 -5.52
CA LEU A 90 -5.93 0.36 -6.45
C LEU A 90 -5.71 -0.12 -7.88
N VAL A 91 -6.79 -0.33 -8.62
CA VAL A 91 -6.74 -0.86 -9.99
C VAL A 91 -7.11 0.24 -10.96
N ARG A 92 -6.30 0.44 -12.01
CA ARG A 92 -6.61 1.40 -13.07
C ARG A 92 -7.48 0.76 -14.15
N VAL A 93 -8.71 1.23 -14.33
CA VAL A 93 -9.65 0.76 -15.36
C VAL A 93 -10.23 1.98 -16.08
N ASN A 94 -10.17 2.02 -17.41
CA ASN A 94 -10.71 3.13 -18.23
C ASN A 94 -10.30 4.52 -17.69
N GLU A 95 -9.01 4.69 -17.40
CA GLU A 95 -8.43 5.94 -16.86
C GLU A 95 -8.85 6.34 -15.44
N ALA A 96 -9.66 5.54 -14.78
CA ALA A 96 -10.09 5.74 -13.40
C ALA A 96 -9.41 4.76 -12.44
N TRP A 97 -9.15 5.21 -11.21
CA TRP A 97 -8.68 4.35 -10.12
C TRP A 97 -9.84 3.81 -9.30
N HIS A 98 -9.98 2.48 -9.29
CA HIS A 98 -10.94 1.72 -8.50
C HIS A 98 -10.22 1.11 -7.29
N ILE A 99 -10.91 1.02 -6.16
CA ILE A 99 -10.35 0.44 -4.93
C ILE A 99 -11.04 -0.89 -4.68
N GLN A 100 -10.25 -1.93 -4.48
CA GLN A 100 -10.70 -3.24 -4.02
C GLN A 100 -10.12 -3.51 -2.64
N MET A 101 -10.90 -4.18 -1.79
CA MET A 101 -10.48 -4.52 -0.44
C MET A 101 -10.38 -6.04 -0.31
N PHE A 102 -9.23 -6.50 0.17
CA PHE A 102 -8.96 -7.88 0.52
C PHE A 102 -8.71 -8.00 2.02
N ARG A 103 -8.98 -9.19 2.55
CA ARG A 103 -8.64 -9.55 3.92
C ARG A 103 -7.89 -10.86 3.92
N TRP A 104 -6.71 -10.85 4.53
CA TRP A 104 -5.94 -12.06 4.74
C TRP A 104 -6.63 -12.95 5.78
N SER A 105 -6.60 -14.26 5.54
CA SER A 105 -7.16 -15.30 6.40
C SER A 105 -6.23 -15.65 7.55
#